data_AF-A0AAW5HR99-F1
#
_entry.id   AF-A0AAW5HR99-F1
#
_cell.length_a   1.000
_cell.length_b   1.000
_cell.length_c   1.000
_cell.angle_alpha   90.00
_cell.angle_beta   90.00
_cell.angle_gamma   90.00
#
_symmetry.space_group_name_H-M   'P 1'
#
loop_
_entity.id
_entity.type
_entity.pdbx_description
1 polymer ?
#
loop_
_entity_poly.entity_id
_entity_poly.type
_entity_poly.pdbx_seq_one_letter_code
_entity_poly.pdbx_strand_id
1 'polypeptide(L)'
;MLAGDYTIAAEENLTNSIVVNGNIAPIRSVSITTPLQSEVERLAVQPGDRVAKDQFLVQMNTDALQRQLAKQEKQQASAQAEAMQGVEQAKSQLNAYDQAMANGSNPAVAQAQAQVDQAQAALDAALAAQGGPRMIASPKIAAHVQKMAGDLSSRLPGGSGHGIRTAPPAAPAAPGAVPGGGQGAAPMLSVEQARAALQESQAALEAAKAQAGQERQQLQAQVDSAWRAAENASATDDDGTLQLQVQEATINAPMAGVVTNVDVQVGDIPQGRVLGIADDSRLLIRASVREADVPAIKQDNRVEFTSTATGKKKFTGRVTRVSPVGSTGASAGSGAEAAAAMSAGGSGGGSSVTFPVEIEVTGDKEGLLLGGSVRAEIITEEAKNSINIPRDAVYDENKILVLATENPGDTSGVVEERTVKTGAKNDVDVAVTGGELKPGDIVINWPENFKDKVGSTVKVNDENFDPEQVKDAKDKKPTGSAAPTTPATSSAAPKSSAPAEKEG
;
A
#
# COMPACT_ATOMS: atom_id res chain seq x y z
N MET A 1 -73.97 3.81 7.15
CA MET A 1 -72.52 3.56 7.18
C MET A 1 -72.24 2.66 8.37
N LEU A 2 -71.51 1.59 8.15
CA LEU A 2 -71.02 0.66 9.17
C LEU A 2 -69.60 1.04 9.57
N ALA A 3 -69.07 0.41 10.63
CA ALA A 3 -67.66 0.51 10.99
C ALA A 3 -66.76 0.15 9.79
N GLY A 4 -65.92 1.09 9.33
CA GLY A 4 -65.05 0.92 8.17
C GLY A 4 -65.47 1.69 6.90
N ASP A 5 -66.72 2.15 6.83
CA ASP A 5 -67.21 2.98 5.70
C ASP A 5 -66.74 4.45 5.80
N TYR A 6 -66.25 4.86 6.97
CA TYR A 6 -65.85 6.24 7.27
C TYR A 6 -64.58 6.28 8.11
N THR A 7 -63.82 7.37 8.00
CA THR A 7 -62.64 7.69 8.80
C THR A 7 -62.74 9.14 9.28
N ILE A 8 -62.42 9.38 10.56
CA ILE A 8 -62.37 10.74 11.10
C ILE A 8 -61.02 11.35 10.70
N ALA A 9 -61.07 12.49 10.02
CA ALA A 9 -59.88 13.24 9.65
C ALA A 9 -59.17 13.77 10.91
N ALA A 10 -58.00 13.23 11.23
CA ALA A 10 -57.16 13.71 12.34
C ALA A 10 -55.83 14.24 11.81
N GLU A 11 -55.29 15.27 12.48
CA GLU A 11 -53.91 15.72 12.23
C GLU A 11 -52.94 14.67 12.77
N GLU A 12 -52.30 13.95 11.86
CA GLU A 12 -51.29 12.95 12.18
C GLU A 12 -50.06 13.14 11.30
N ASN A 13 -48.88 12.86 11.86
CA ASN A 13 -47.65 12.93 11.08
C ASN A 13 -47.56 11.68 10.21
N LEU A 14 -47.71 11.85 8.90
CA LEU A 14 -47.49 10.77 7.95
C LEU A 14 -45.99 10.67 7.67
N THR A 15 -45.41 9.54 8.04
CA THR A 15 -44.03 9.21 7.70
C THR A 15 -44.04 8.06 6.70
N ASN A 16 -43.38 8.25 5.56
CA ASN A 16 -43.10 7.16 4.64
C ASN A 16 -41.72 6.60 4.95
N SER A 17 -41.65 5.28 5.11
CA SER A 17 -40.46 4.60 5.56
C SER A 17 -40.24 3.31 4.79
N ILE A 18 -39.01 3.09 4.35
CA ILE A 18 -38.62 1.85 3.68
C ILE A 18 -37.75 1.05 4.63
N VAL A 19 -38.23 -0.13 5.01
CA VAL A 19 -37.51 -1.04 5.91
C VAL A 19 -36.58 -1.92 5.10
N VAL A 20 -35.30 -1.85 5.43
CA VAL A 20 -34.22 -2.56 4.74
C VAL A 20 -33.38 -3.32 5.76
N ASN A 21 -32.92 -4.51 5.38
CA ASN A 21 -32.00 -5.28 6.19
C ASN A 21 -30.58 -5.10 5.64
N GLY A 22 -29.61 -4.92 6.52
CA GLY A 22 -28.21 -4.74 6.17
C GLY A 22 -27.28 -5.27 7.23
N ASN A 23 -25.98 -5.12 7.01
CA ASN A 23 -24.93 -5.46 7.97
C ASN A 23 -24.06 -4.25 8.29
N ILE A 24 -23.53 -4.22 9.51
CA ILE A 24 -22.58 -3.19 9.95
C ILE A 24 -21.20 -3.55 9.40
N ALA A 25 -20.67 -2.70 8.55
CA ALA A 25 -19.33 -2.78 7.98
C ALA A 25 -18.46 -1.62 8.48
N PRO A 26 -17.14 -1.82 8.63
CA PRO A 26 -16.24 -0.73 8.92
C PRO A 26 -16.06 0.17 7.68
N ILE A 27 -15.67 1.42 7.90
CA ILE A 27 -15.29 2.32 6.80
C ILE A 27 -14.07 1.83 6.04
N ARG A 28 -13.13 1.21 6.75
CA ARG A 28 -11.90 0.66 6.21
C ARG A 28 -11.60 -0.65 6.90
N SER A 29 -11.22 -1.65 6.12
CA SER A 29 -10.64 -2.89 6.64
C SER A 29 -9.37 -3.19 5.87
N VAL A 30 -8.37 -3.70 6.59
CA VAL A 30 -7.10 -4.14 6.01
C VAL A 30 -6.92 -5.59 6.42
N SER A 31 -6.68 -6.44 5.42
CA SER A 31 -6.22 -7.81 5.64
C SER A 31 -4.71 -7.81 5.58
N ILE A 32 -4.06 -8.26 6.64
CA ILE A 32 -2.61 -8.42 6.68
C ILE A 32 -2.27 -9.81 6.17
N THR A 33 -1.36 -9.85 5.21
CA THR A 33 -0.82 -11.07 4.61
C THR A 33 0.68 -11.07 4.79
N THR A 34 1.26 -12.26 4.92
CA THR A 34 2.71 -12.44 4.97
C THR A 34 3.17 -13.34 3.82
N PRO A 35 4.24 -12.96 3.08
CA PRO A 35 4.89 -13.86 2.15
C PRO A 35 5.84 -14.86 2.86
N LEU A 36 6.09 -14.67 4.16
CA LEU A 36 7.04 -15.49 4.90
C LEU A 36 6.45 -16.84 5.28
N GLN A 37 7.18 -17.91 4.94
CA GLN A 37 6.83 -19.29 5.31
C GLN A 37 7.59 -19.71 6.57
N SER A 38 7.43 -18.95 7.64
CA SER A 38 8.05 -19.24 8.94
C SER A 38 6.99 -19.46 10.03
N GLU A 39 7.39 -20.17 11.08
CA GLU A 39 6.51 -20.48 12.22
C GLU A 39 6.21 -19.20 13.03
N VAL A 40 4.96 -19.04 13.47
CA VAL A 40 4.57 -17.96 14.37
C VAL A 40 5.11 -18.24 15.77
N GLU A 41 6.09 -17.46 16.21
CA GLU A 41 6.69 -17.58 17.54
C GLU A 41 5.80 -16.94 18.62
N ARG A 42 5.17 -15.80 18.30
CA ARG A 42 4.33 -15.07 19.26
C ARG A 42 3.17 -14.38 18.58
N LEU A 43 2.00 -14.52 19.19
CA LEU A 43 0.78 -13.80 18.82
C LEU A 43 0.34 -12.95 20.03
N ALA A 44 0.20 -11.64 19.83
CA ALA A 44 -0.15 -10.68 20.90
C ALA A 44 -1.62 -10.23 20.89
N VAL A 45 -2.43 -10.73 19.95
CA VAL A 45 -3.80 -10.26 19.74
C VAL A 45 -4.78 -11.41 19.56
N GLN A 46 -6.02 -11.18 19.98
CA GLN A 46 -7.15 -12.07 19.79
C GLN A 46 -8.26 -11.40 18.97
N PRO A 47 -9.15 -12.18 18.33
CA PRO A 47 -10.34 -11.62 17.68
C PRO A 47 -11.16 -10.78 18.67
N GLY A 48 -11.46 -9.54 18.31
CA GLY A 48 -12.19 -8.58 19.14
C GLY A 48 -11.30 -7.60 19.92
N ASP A 49 -9.99 -7.80 19.96
CA ASP A 49 -9.08 -6.86 20.63
C ASP A 49 -8.96 -5.53 19.86
N ARG A 50 -8.81 -4.43 20.61
CA ARG A 50 -8.49 -3.11 20.06
C ARG A 50 -6.98 -2.94 19.94
N VAL A 51 -6.55 -2.51 18.76
CA VAL A 51 -5.14 -2.26 18.44
C VAL A 51 -4.94 -0.80 18.03
N ALA A 52 -3.82 -0.23 18.42
CA ALA A 52 -3.35 1.08 17.96
C ALA A 52 -2.51 0.95 16.68
N LYS A 53 -2.31 2.07 15.99
CA LYS A 53 -1.39 2.13 14.85
C LYS A 53 0.03 1.77 15.31
N ASP A 54 0.75 0.99 14.51
CA ASP A 54 2.10 0.50 14.75
C ASP A 54 2.25 -0.40 15.98
N GLN A 55 1.14 -0.88 16.55
CA GLN A 55 1.16 -1.85 17.64
C GLN A 55 1.62 -3.22 17.13
N PHE A 56 2.47 -3.88 17.92
CA PHE A 56 2.93 -5.25 17.66
C PHE A 56 1.77 -6.26 17.69
N LEU A 57 1.69 -7.12 16.66
CA LEU A 57 0.64 -8.13 16.51
C LEU A 57 1.19 -9.56 16.52
N VAL A 58 2.15 -9.83 15.63
CA VAL A 58 2.69 -11.17 15.39
C VAL A 58 4.20 -11.09 15.23
N GLN A 59 4.92 -12.00 15.90
CA GLN A 59 6.32 -12.28 15.65
C GLN A 59 6.45 -13.66 15.01
N MET A 60 7.14 -13.73 13.88
CA MET A 60 7.52 -14.98 13.25
C MET A 60 8.97 -15.34 13.62
N ASN A 61 9.28 -16.63 13.63
CA ASN A 61 10.63 -17.10 13.94
C ASN A 61 11.60 -16.65 12.84
N THR A 62 12.55 -15.79 13.22
CA THR A 62 13.58 -15.25 12.32
C THR A 62 14.93 -15.92 12.45
N ASP A 63 15.09 -16.94 13.30
CA ASP A 63 16.39 -17.54 13.59
C ASP A 63 17.08 -18.07 12.33
N ALA A 64 16.32 -18.71 11.44
CA ALA A 64 16.84 -19.20 10.17
C ALA A 64 17.24 -18.06 9.23
N LEU A 65 16.39 -17.03 9.12
CA LEU A 65 16.63 -15.86 8.27
C LEU A 65 17.83 -15.04 8.77
N GLN A 66 17.93 -14.81 10.08
CA GLN A 66 19.06 -14.12 10.71
C GLN A 66 20.37 -14.88 10.53
N ARG A 67 20.35 -16.22 10.69
CA ARG A 67 21.54 -17.04 10.41
C ARG A 67 21.95 -16.98 8.94
N GLN A 68 20.98 -16.86 8.03
CA GLN A 68 21.25 -16.73 6.59
C GLN A 68 21.83 -15.35 6.27
N LEU A 69 21.22 -14.27 6.79
CA LEU A 69 21.71 -12.90 6.68
C LEU A 69 23.15 -12.79 7.22
N ALA A 70 23.41 -13.28 8.45
CA ALA A 70 24.75 -13.23 9.04
C ALA A 70 25.79 -14.06 8.26
N LYS A 71 25.38 -15.14 7.58
CA LYS A 71 26.28 -15.90 6.68
C LYS A 71 26.59 -15.10 5.43
N GLN A 72 25.59 -14.45 4.85
CA GLN A 72 25.74 -13.63 3.65
C GLN A 72 26.57 -12.38 3.92
N GLU A 73 26.29 -11.64 4.99
CA GLU A 73 27.10 -10.51 5.45
C GLU A 73 28.55 -10.93 5.66
N LYS A 74 28.80 -12.10 6.27
CA LYS A 74 30.16 -12.64 6.42
C LYS A 74 30.82 -12.99 5.09
N GLN A 75 30.06 -13.56 4.14
CA GLN A 75 30.57 -13.88 2.80
C GLN A 75 30.90 -12.62 1.99
N GLN A 76 30.07 -11.58 2.11
CA GLN A 76 30.32 -10.27 1.50
C GLN A 76 31.51 -9.59 2.17
N ALA A 77 31.59 -9.59 3.50
CA ALA A 77 32.73 -9.04 4.22
C ALA A 77 34.04 -9.78 3.88
N SER A 78 34.03 -11.11 3.74
CA SER A 78 35.20 -11.85 3.28
C SER A 78 35.55 -11.52 1.83
N ALA A 79 34.57 -11.44 0.93
CA ALA A 79 34.81 -11.08 -0.46
C ALA A 79 35.37 -9.65 -0.61
N GLN A 80 34.85 -8.69 0.17
CA GLN A 80 35.36 -7.33 0.22
C GLN A 80 36.77 -7.28 0.81
N ALA A 81 37.05 -8.02 1.88
CA ALA A 81 38.38 -8.09 2.48
C ALA A 81 39.41 -8.69 1.51
N GLU A 82 39.05 -9.78 0.80
CA GLU A 82 39.89 -10.39 -0.22
C GLU A 82 40.14 -9.43 -1.40
N ALA A 83 39.11 -8.71 -1.85
CA ALA A 83 39.27 -7.73 -2.91
C ALA A 83 40.14 -6.53 -2.48
N MET A 84 39.97 -6.04 -1.25
CA MET A 84 40.83 -4.99 -0.69
C MET A 84 42.28 -5.46 -0.55
N GLN A 85 42.52 -6.71 -0.14
CA GLN A 85 43.86 -7.30 -0.12
C GLN A 85 44.47 -7.33 -1.51
N GLY A 86 43.69 -7.67 -2.55
CA GLY A 86 44.14 -7.63 -3.93
C GLY A 86 44.53 -6.22 -4.39
N VAL A 87 43.75 -5.19 -4.04
CA VAL A 87 44.08 -3.78 -4.31
C VAL A 87 45.37 -3.37 -3.62
N GLU A 88 45.53 -3.72 -2.35
CA GLU A 88 46.72 -3.38 -1.57
C GLU A 88 47.97 -4.08 -2.10
N GLN A 89 47.86 -5.35 -2.49
CA GLN A 89 48.94 -6.09 -3.17
C GLN A 89 49.33 -5.42 -4.49
N ALA A 90 48.37 -5.10 -5.36
CA ALA A 90 48.64 -4.43 -6.63
C ALA A 90 49.29 -3.05 -6.42
N LYS A 91 48.79 -2.28 -5.44
CA LYS A 91 49.35 -0.97 -5.09
C LYS A 91 50.76 -1.09 -4.53
N SER A 92 51.05 -2.10 -3.72
CA SER A 92 52.40 -2.34 -3.20
C SER A 92 53.40 -2.67 -4.32
N GLN A 93 52.98 -3.43 -5.33
CA GLN A 93 53.80 -3.77 -6.50
C GLN A 93 54.11 -2.52 -7.35
N LEU A 94 53.11 -1.69 -7.60
CA LEU A 94 53.31 -0.41 -8.29
C LEU A 94 54.25 0.52 -7.51
N ASN A 95 54.06 0.64 -6.19
CA ASN A 95 54.92 1.47 -5.33
C ASN A 95 56.37 0.96 -5.31
N ALA A 96 56.57 -0.36 -5.24
CA ALA A 96 57.90 -0.96 -5.30
C ALA A 96 58.57 -0.72 -6.67
N TYR A 97 57.80 -0.80 -7.76
CA TYR A 97 58.27 -0.50 -9.11
C TYR A 97 58.66 0.99 -9.26
N ASP A 98 57.81 1.90 -8.79
CA ASP A 98 58.07 3.34 -8.82
C ASP A 98 59.30 3.71 -7.99
N GLN A 99 59.53 3.05 -6.84
CA GLN A 99 60.77 3.21 -6.06
C GLN A 99 62.01 2.71 -6.81
N ALA A 100 61.93 1.56 -7.50
CA ALA A 100 63.02 1.04 -8.30
C ALA A 100 63.35 1.98 -9.48
N MET A 101 62.34 2.60 -10.09
CA MET A 101 62.49 3.62 -11.13
C MET A 101 63.11 4.91 -10.58
N ALA A 102 62.64 5.41 -9.44
CA ALA A 102 63.15 6.64 -8.82
C ALA A 102 64.61 6.51 -8.36
N ASN A 103 64.99 5.34 -7.85
CA ASN A 103 66.37 5.05 -7.42
C ASN A 103 67.33 4.75 -8.58
N GLY A 104 66.88 4.86 -9.85
CA GLY A 104 67.68 4.48 -11.01
C GLY A 104 68.11 3.02 -11.01
N SER A 105 67.42 2.18 -10.24
CA SER A 105 67.75 0.77 -10.00
C SER A 105 67.07 -0.18 -10.99
N ASN A 106 66.24 0.35 -11.90
CA ASN A 106 65.69 -0.45 -12.99
C ASN A 106 66.86 -0.90 -13.89
N PRO A 107 67.12 -2.21 -14.02
CA PRO A 107 68.32 -2.73 -14.69
C PRO A 107 68.41 -2.30 -16.16
N ALA A 108 67.28 -2.14 -16.87
CA ALA A 108 67.27 -1.72 -18.27
C ALA A 108 67.66 -0.24 -18.42
N VAL A 109 67.10 0.64 -17.57
CA VAL A 109 67.39 2.08 -17.59
C VAL A 109 68.79 2.36 -17.07
N ALA A 110 69.22 1.67 -16.00
CA ALA A 110 70.56 1.81 -15.44
C ALA A 110 71.66 1.39 -16.43
N GLN A 111 71.46 0.28 -17.15
CA GLN A 111 72.38 -0.19 -18.19
C GLN A 111 72.44 0.79 -19.36
N ALA A 112 71.29 1.29 -19.83
CA ALA A 112 71.24 2.25 -20.91
C ALA A 112 71.87 3.61 -20.52
N GLN A 113 71.68 4.05 -19.27
CA GLN A 113 72.31 5.26 -18.75
C GLN A 113 73.84 5.10 -18.67
N ALA A 114 74.33 3.96 -18.17
CA ALA A 114 75.75 3.67 -18.15
C ALA A 114 76.38 3.63 -19.55
N GLN A 115 75.63 3.17 -20.58
CA GLN A 115 76.07 3.24 -21.97
C GLN A 115 76.14 4.69 -22.49
N VAL A 116 75.17 5.53 -22.14
CA VAL A 116 75.22 6.98 -22.45
C VAL A 116 76.43 7.64 -21.78
N ASP A 117 76.67 7.37 -20.50
CA ASP A 117 77.80 7.95 -19.76
C ASP A 117 79.15 7.49 -20.36
N GLN A 118 79.26 6.23 -20.77
CA GLN A 118 80.44 5.70 -21.48
C GLN A 118 80.61 6.35 -22.86
N ALA A 119 79.54 6.50 -23.63
CA ALA A 119 79.57 7.13 -24.95
C ALA A 119 79.89 8.63 -24.86
N GLN A 120 79.40 9.33 -23.83
CA GLN A 120 79.76 10.72 -23.53
C GLN A 120 81.24 10.85 -23.19
N ALA A 121 81.75 10.00 -22.28
CA ALA A 121 83.17 9.99 -21.93
C ALA A 121 84.07 9.68 -23.14
N ALA A 122 83.63 8.81 -24.06
CA ALA A 122 84.33 8.51 -25.31
C ALA A 122 84.32 9.71 -26.28
N LEU A 123 83.20 10.44 -26.38
CA LEU A 123 83.09 11.66 -27.18
C LEU A 123 83.98 12.78 -26.62
N ASP A 124 83.98 12.99 -25.31
CA ASP A 124 84.83 13.99 -24.64
C ASP A 124 86.32 13.66 -24.83
N ALA A 125 86.70 12.39 -24.73
CA ALA A 125 88.07 11.94 -25.02
C ALA A 125 88.45 12.17 -26.49
N ALA A 126 87.54 11.93 -27.44
CA ALA A 126 87.77 12.17 -28.86
C ALA A 126 87.90 13.67 -29.19
N LEU A 127 87.13 14.54 -28.51
CA LEU A 127 87.24 16.00 -28.64
C LEU A 127 88.53 16.54 -28.00
N ALA A 128 88.92 16.04 -26.82
CA ALA A 128 90.18 16.39 -26.16
C ALA A 128 91.40 16.00 -27.01
N ALA A 129 91.34 14.89 -27.74
CA ALA A 129 92.37 14.47 -28.69
C ALA A 129 92.50 15.38 -29.94
N GLN A 130 91.45 16.14 -30.29
CA GLN A 130 91.50 17.16 -31.36
C GLN A 130 91.99 18.53 -30.85
N GLY A 131 91.85 18.82 -29.55
CA GLY A 131 92.02 20.17 -28.97
C GLY A 131 93.41 20.57 -28.45
N GLY A 132 94.47 19.78 -28.64
CA GLY A 132 95.81 20.10 -28.12
C GLY A 132 96.90 20.16 -29.19
N PRO A 133 97.76 21.21 -29.25
CA PRO A 133 98.93 21.21 -30.11
C PRO A 133 99.91 20.10 -29.70
N ARG A 134 100.39 19.33 -30.69
CA ARG A 134 101.39 18.27 -30.51
C ARG A 134 102.61 18.80 -29.73
N MET A 135 102.70 18.47 -28.46
CA MET A 135 103.95 18.54 -27.70
C MET A 135 104.25 17.15 -27.15
N ILE A 136 105.39 16.62 -27.60
CA ILE A 136 105.97 15.35 -27.19
C ILE A 136 106.36 15.48 -25.71
N ALA A 137 105.71 14.75 -24.81
CA ALA A 137 106.28 14.37 -23.51
C ALA A 137 105.49 13.22 -22.84
N SER A 138 106.08 12.02 -22.91
CA SER A 138 106.15 10.92 -21.92
C SER A 138 104.89 10.37 -21.21
N PRO A 139 104.78 9.02 -21.08
CA PRO A 139 103.59 8.33 -20.59
C PRO A 139 103.53 8.37 -19.06
N LYS A 140 102.55 9.04 -18.44
CA LYS A 140 102.33 8.90 -16.98
C LYS A 140 100.92 9.08 -16.41
N ILE A 141 99.84 8.96 -17.18
CA ILE A 141 98.49 8.84 -16.58
C ILE A 141 97.68 7.73 -17.26
N ALA A 142 98.18 6.50 -17.10
CA ALA A 142 97.45 5.26 -17.39
C ALA A 142 97.25 4.42 -16.11
N ALA A 143 97.06 5.09 -14.96
CA ALA A 143 96.93 4.40 -13.68
C ALA A 143 96.00 5.15 -12.71
N HIS A 144 94.70 5.23 -13.04
CA HIS A 144 93.69 5.41 -11.99
C HIS A 144 92.27 4.88 -12.27
N VAL A 145 92.01 4.22 -13.40
CA VAL A 145 90.66 3.68 -13.69
C VAL A 145 90.58 2.15 -13.53
N GLN A 146 91.70 1.46 -13.34
CA GLN A 146 91.75 -0.01 -13.17
C GLN A 146 91.47 -0.49 -11.73
N LYS A 147 90.89 0.33 -10.84
CA LYS A 147 90.62 -0.07 -9.43
C LYS A 147 89.18 0.13 -8.94
N MET A 148 88.25 0.48 -9.82
CA MET A 148 86.81 0.60 -9.51
C MET A 148 85.94 -0.33 -10.37
N ALA A 149 86.50 -1.43 -10.88
CA ALA A 149 85.75 -2.47 -11.61
C ALA A 149 85.92 -3.87 -11.00
N GLY A 150 86.54 -3.97 -9.81
CA GLY A 150 87.04 -5.25 -9.27
C GLY A 150 86.33 -5.84 -8.06
N ASP A 151 85.38 -5.15 -7.40
CA ASP A 151 84.96 -5.61 -6.06
C ASP A 151 83.46 -5.47 -5.73
N LEU A 152 82.59 -5.72 -6.72
CA LEU A 152 81.15 -5.89 -6.44
C LEU A 152 80.53 -7.12 -7.11
N SER A 153 81.32 -8.18 -7.30
CA SER A 153 80.82 -9.47 -7.80
C SER A 153 80.85 -10.59 -6.75
N SER A 154 80.89 -10.26 -5.45
CA SER A 154 80.80 -11.31 -4.42
C SER A 154 79.98 -10.88 -3.22
N ARG A 155 78.64 -10.84 -3.39
CA ARG A 155 77.66 -11.07 -2.31
C ARG A 155 76.21 -10.99 -2.83
N LEU A 156 75.63 -12.12 -3.25
CA LEU A 156 74.53 -12.81 -2.55
C LEU A 156 73.91 -13.93 -3.44
N PRO A 157 73.27 -14.94 -2.82
CA PRO A 157 73.01 -16.26 -3.40
C PRO A 157 71.64 -16.40 -4.08
N GLY A 158 71.57 -17.38 -4.99
CA GLY A 158 70.48 -18.35 -5.14
C GLY A 158 69.04 -17.86 -5.33
N GLY A 159 68.51 -18.02 -6.54
CA GLY A 159 67.07 -17.93 -6.82
C GLY A 159 66.74 -18.27 -8.27
N SER A 160 66.33 -19.52 -8.51
CA SER A 160 65.92 -20.09 -9.80
C SER A 160 64.63 -19.47 -10.34
N GLY A 161 64.50 -19.28 -11.66
CA GLY A 161 63.18 -19.08 -12.30
C GLY A 161 63.17 -18.49 -13.72
N HIS A 162 63.21 -19.36 -14.72
CA HIS A 162 62.58 -19.31 -16.06
C HIS A 162 62.29 -17.96 -16.77
N GLY A 163 62.74 -17.86 -18.03
CA GLY A 163 61.92 -17.25 -19.09
C GLY A 163 62.65 -16.42 -20.14
N ILE A 164 62.78 -17.00 -21.34
CA ILE A 164 63.01 -16.35 -22.65
C ILE A 164 64.36 -15.66 -22.85
N ARG A 165 65.31 -16.45 -23.37
CA ARG A 165 66.45 -15.96 -24.14
C ARG A 165 65.93 -15.54 -25.52
N THR A 166 65.80 -14.24 -25.75
CA THR A 166 66.01 -13.68 -27.09
C THR A 166 67.33 -12.93 -27.06
N ALA A 167 68.27 -13.41 -27.88
CA ALA A 167 69.57 -12.80 -28.04
C ALA A 167 69.41 -11.36 -28.55
N PRO A 168 70.20 -10.38 -28.05
CA PRO A 168 70.35 -9.13 -28.78
C PRO A 168 71.02 -9.41 -30.14
N PRO A 169 70.65 -8.69 -31.21
CA PRO A 169 71.32 -8.83 -32.49
C PRO A 169 72.80 -8.45 -32.33
N ALA A 170 73.64 -9.19 -33.06
CA ALA A 170 75.08 -9.04 -33.09
C ALA A 170 75.48 -7.57 -33.33
N ALA A 171 76.39 -7.09 -32.48
CA ALA A 171 77.17 -5.89 -32.75
C ALA A 171 77.86 -6.02 -34.12
N PRO A 172 77.82 -5.00 -35.00
CA PRO A 172 78.68 -4.99 -36.16
C PRO A 172 80.13 -4.93 -35.69
N ALA A 173 80.93 -5.85 -36.23
CA ALA A 173 82.36 -5.96 -35.99
C ALA A 173 83.07 -4.62 -36.23
N ALA A 174 83.97 -4.27 -35.32
CA ALA A 174 84.94 -3.19 -35.48
C ALA A 174 85.71 -3.39 -36.81
N PRO A 175 85.84 -2.37 -37.67
CA PRO A 175 86.71 -2.47 -38.83
C PRO A 175 88.16 -2.45 -38.37
N GLY A 176 88.93 -3.38 -38.94
CA GLY A 176 90.28 -3.69 -38.54
C GLY A 176 91.28 -2.54 -38.62
N ALA A 177 92.32 -2.68 -37.81
CA ALA A 177 93.56 -1.95 -37.96
C ALA A 177 94.20 -2.26 -39.32
N VAL A 178 94.55 -1.22 -40.08
CA VAL A 178 95.60 -1.27 -41.11
C VAL A 178 96.58 -0.12 -40.85
N PRO A 179 97.90 -0.40 -40.82
CA PRO A 179 98.93 0.61 -40.61
C PRO A 179 99.34 1.25 -41.94
N GLY A 180 99.66 2.54 -41.90
CA GLY A 180 100.58 3.16 -42.87
C GLY A 180 100.02 4.32 -43.71
N GLY A 181 100.59 5.50 -43.46
CA GLY A 181 101.01 6.45 -44.51
C GLY A 181 99.95 7.28 -45.21
N GLY A 182 99.92 8.59 -44.95
CA GLY A 182 99.26 9.57 -45.83
C GLY A 182 98.88 10.85 -45.11
N GLN A 183 99.50 11.97 -45.50
CA GLN A 183 99.25 13.31 -44.96
C GLN A 183 97.90 13.87 -45.43
N GLY A 184 97.21 14.58 -44.52
CA GLY A 184 96.14 15.53 -44.85
C GLY A 184 94.72 14.95 -44.85
N ALA A 185 93.84 15.55 -44.05
CA ALA A 185 92.42 15.23 -43.84
C ALA A 185 92.12 13.95 -43.05
N ALA A 186 91.91 14.12 -41.74
CA ALA A 186 90.67 13.76 -41.03
C ALA A 186 90.93 13.47 -39.54
N PRO A 187 91.03 14.49 -38.68
CA PRO A 187 90.56 14.34 -37.32
C PRO A 187 89.03 14.12 -37.25
N MET A 188 88.27 14.40 -38.32
CA MET A 188 86.80 14.38 -38.32
C MET A 188 86.14 12.99 -38.22
N LEU A 189 86.75 11.93 -38.75
CA LEU A 189 86.15 10.58 -38.76
C LEU A 189 85.98 9.97 -37.35
N SER A 190 86.83 10.32 -36.37
CA SER A 190 86.72 9.76 -35.01
C SER A 190 85.64 10.45 -34.16
N VAL A 191 85.45 11.76 -34.34
CA VAL A 191 84.40 12.51 -33.61
C VAL A 191 83.02 12.22 -34.19
N GLU A 192 82.91 12.00 -35.51
CA GLU A 192 81.65 11.62 -36.13
C GLU A 192 81.19 10.21 -35.69
N GLN A 193 82.13 9.26 -35.57
CA GLN A 193 81.85 7.94 -34.98
C GLN A 193 81.46 8.03 -33.49
N ALA A 194 82.13 8.86 -32.69
CA ALA A 194 81.77 9.05 -31.28
C ALA A 194 80.41 9.74 -31.11
N ARG A 195 80.02 10.67 -32.01
CA ARG A 195 78.68 11.27 -32.04
C ARG A 195 77.61 10.26 -32.44
N ALA A 196 77.86 9.40 -33.42
CA ALA A 196 76.96 8.33 -33.80
C ALA A 196 76.73 7.34 -32.64
N ALA A 197 77.79 6.96 -31.92
CA ALA A 197 77.70 6.10 -30.74
C ALA A 197 76.91 6.74 -29.59
N LEU A 198 77.06 8.06 -29.38
CA LEU A 198 76.24 8.79 -28.40
C LEU A 198 74.76 8.81 -28.80
N GLN A 199 74.47 9.07 -30.08
CA GLN A 199 73.11 9.09 -30.60
C GLN A 199 72.43 7.72 -30.48
N GLU A 200 73.15 6.63 -30.76
CA GLU A 200 72.67 5.25 -30.58
C GLU A 200 72.41 4.94 -29.10
N SER A 201 73.31 5.33 -28.20
CA SER A 201 73.14 5.14 -26.74
C SER A 201 71.96 5.96 -26.19
N GLN A 202 71.76 7.18 -26.69
CA GLN A 202 70.59 8.01 -26.34
C GLN A 202 69.28 7.39 -26.84
N ALA A 203 69.27 6.84 -28.06
CA ALA A 203 68.12 6.11 -28.57
C ALA A 203 67.83 4.85 -27.74
N ALA A 204 68.86 4.13 -27.29
CA ALA A 204 68.72 2.99 -26.38
C ALA A 204 68.15 3.38 -25.01
N LEU A 205 68.56 4.52 -24.45
CA LEU A 205 68.01 5.05 -23.19
C LEU A 205 66.53 5.43 -23.32
N GLU A 206 66.14 6.12 -24.39
CA GLU A 206 64.75 6.48 -24.64
C GLU A 206 63.88 5.23 -24.87
N ALA A 207 64.39 4.22 -25.58
CA ALA A 207 63.71 2.93 -25.73
C ALA A 207 63.55 2.20 -24.38
N ALA A 208 64.58 2.20 -23.52
CA ALA A 208 64.51 1.60 -22.19
C ALA A 208 63.50 2.31 -21.27
N LYS A 209 63.46 3.66 -21.30
CA LYS A 209 62.44 4.44 -20.58
C LYS A 209 61.03 4.17 -21.09
N ALA A 210 60.85 4.06 -22.41
CA ALA A 210 59.56 3.75 -23.02
C ALA A 210 59.05 2.36 -22.59
N GLN A 211 59.92 1.35 -22.54
CA GLN A 211 59.59 0.01 -22.05
C GLN A 211 59.20 0.03 -20.56
N ALA A 212 59.95 0.75 -19.72
CA ALA A 212 59.62 0.89 -18.30
C ALA A 212 58.29 1.66 -18.08
N GLY A 213 57.98 2.64 -18.94
CA GLY A 213 56.70 3.34 -18.94
C GLY A 213 55.53 2.41 -19.27
N GLN A 214 55.69 1.50 -20.23
CA GLN A 214 54.68 0.49 -20.57
C GLN A 214 54.43 -0.49 -19.42
N GLU A 215 55.48 -0.97 -18.76
CA GLU A 215 55.37 -1.88 -17.61
C GLU A 215 54.67 -1.19 -16.42
N ARG A 216 55.01 0.08 -16.13
CA ARG A 216 54.28 0.89 -15.14
C ARG A 216 52.81 1.04 -15.49
N GLN A 217 52.48 1.30 -16.75
CA GLN A 217 51.09 1.42 -17.20
C GLN A 217 50.33 0.11 -17.04
N GLN A 218 50.97 -1.04 -17.27
CA GLN A 218 50.37 -2.35 -17.01
C GLN A 218 50.10 -2.59 -15.52
N LEU A 219 51.06 -2.26 -14.64
CA LEU A 219 50.87 -2.31 -13.19
C LEU A 219 49.76 -1.38 -12.71
N GLN A 220 49.67 -0.18 -13.29
CA GLN A 220 48.60 0.77 -12.96
C GLN A 220 47.23 0.26 -13.42
N ALA A 221 47.14 -0.30 -14.63
CA ALA A 221 45.91 -0.95 -15.10
C ALA A 221 45.52 -2.15 -14.21
N GLN A 222 46.49 -2.85 -13.62
CA GLN A 222 46.24 -3.91 -12.64
C GLN A 222 45.63 -3.36 -11.35
N VAL A 223 46.14 -2.24 -10.82
CA VAL A 223 45.53 -1.53 -9.67
C VAL A 223 44.10 -1.09 -10.01
N ASP A 224 43.88 -0.49 -11.17
CA ASP A 224 42.55 -0.04 -11.61
C ASP A 224 41.57 -1.21 -11.80
N SER A 225 42.07 -2.37 -12.25
CA SER A 225 41.26 -3.59 -12.34
C SER A 225 40.92 -4.17 -10.97
N ALA A 226 41.87 -4.17 -10.03
CA ALA A 226 41.66 -4.61 -8.65
C ALA A 226 40.67 -3.67 -7.93
N TRP A 227 40.77 -2.36 -8.15
CA TRP A 227 39.84 -1.38 -7.58
C TRP A 227 38.41 -1.63 -8.06
N ARG A 228 38.22 -1.82 -9.37
CA ARG A 228 36.90 -2.15 -9.93
C ARG A 228 36.36 -3.49 -9.43
N ALA A 229 37.22 -4.47 -9.20
CA ALA A 229 36.82 -5.73 -8.60
C ALA A 229 36.34 -5.55 -7.15
N ALA A 230 37.03 -4.72 -6.35
CA ALA A 230 36.62 -4.38 -4.99
C ALA A 230 35.31 -3.58 -4.95
N GLU A 231 35.13 -2.64 -5.88
CA GLU A 231 33.89 -1.86 -6.03
C GLU A 231 32.71 -2.78 -6.34
N ASN A 232 32.85 -3.70 -7.30
CA ASN A 232 31.80 -4.68 -7.62
C ASN A 232 31.49 -5.63 -6.46
N ALA A 233 32.49 -6.01 -5.66
CA ALA A 233 32.28 -6.83 -4.46
C ALA A 233 31.50 -6.09 -3.36
N SER A 234 31.58 -4.75 -3.33
CA SER A 234 30.81 -3.92 -2.40
C SER A 234 29.38 -3.62 -2.88
N ALA A 235 29.12 -3.68 -4.19
CA ALA A 235 27.82 -3.37 -4.80
C ALA A 235 26.85 -4.56 -4.88
N THR A 236 27.09 -5.64 -4.13
CA THR A 236 26.20 -6.81 -4.13
C THR A 236 24.99 -6.54 -3.22
N ASP A 237 23.90 -6.01 -3.81
CA ASP A 237 22.64 -5.59 -3.16
C ASP A 237 21.79 -6.73 -2.56
N ASP A 238 22.27 -7.98 -2.56
CA ASP A 238 21.48 -9.15 -2.13
C ASP A 238 21.04 -9.10 -0.65
N ASP A 239 21.67 -8.24 0.16
CA ASP A 239 21.39 -8.10 1.59
C ASP A 239 19.99 -7.49 1.86
N GLY A 240 19.52 -6.61 0.96
CA GLY A 240 18.25 -5.89 1.14
C GLY A 240 17.02 -6.79 1.17
N THR A 241 17.04 -7.91 0.43
CA THR A 241 15.89 -8.84 0.37
C THR A 241 15.72 -9.64 1.65
N LEU A 242 16.82 -10.10 2.25
CA LEU A 242 16.80 -10.86 3.51
C LEU A 242 16.58 -9.95 4.71
N GLN A 243 17.12 -8.73 4.68
CA GLN A 243 16.78 -7.70 5.68
C GLN A 243 15.28 -7.38 5.66
N LEU A 244 14.68 -7.23 4.47
CA LEU A 244 13.25 -7.00 4.35
C LEU A 244 12.45 -8.19 4.91
N GLN A 245 12.84 -9.43 4.60
CA GLN A 245 12.19 -10.62 5.17
C GLN A 245 12.30 -10.69 6.70
N VAL A 246 13.44 -10.29 7.28
CA VAL A 246 13.59 -10.21 8.75
C VAL A 246 12.70 -9.11 9.35
N GLN A 247 12.55 -7.98 8.66
CA GLN A 247 11.65 -6.91 9.09
C GLN A 247 10.17 -7.32 8.97
N GLU A 248 9.79 -7.95 7.86
CA GLU A 248 8.44 -8.45 7.59
C GLU A 248 8.03 -9.60 8.52
N ALA A 249 8.99 -10.24 9.19
CA ALA A 249 8.72 -11.25 10.21
C ALA A 249 8.10 -10.66 11.48
N THR A 250 8.20 -9.33 11.66
CA THR A 250 7.50 -8.61 12.72
C THR A 250 6.33 -7.86 12.11
N ILE A 251 5.12 -8.37 12.36
CA ILE A 251 3.90 -7.78 11.80
C ILE A 251 3.31 -6.80 12.80
N ASN A 252 3.25 -5.53 12.40
CA ASN A 252 2.65 -4.44 13.16
C ASN A 252 1.33 -3.98 12.52
N ALA A 253 0.47 -3.34 13.31
CA ALA A 253 -0.81 -2.82 12.84
C ALA A 253 -0.64 -1.60 11.93
N PRO A 254 -1.07 -1.64 10.65
CA PRO A 254 -0.98 -0.48 9.75
C PRO A 254 -1.93 0.66 10.13
N MET A 255 -2.98 0.37 10.92
CA MET A 255 -3.95 1.35 11.41
C MET A 255 -4.53 0.92 12.75
N ALA A 256 -5.04 1.90 13.51
CA ALA A 256 -5.80 1.64 14.71
C ALA A 256 -7.19 1.06 14.36
N GLY A 257 -7.69 0.13 15.16
CA GLY A 257 -8.98 -0.51 14.93
C GLY A 257 -9.22 -1.72 15.83
N VAL A 258 -10.17 -2.55 15.43
CA VAL A 258 -10.53 -3.81 16.09
C VAL A 258 -10.11 -4.98 15.20
N VAL A 259 -9.52 -6.01 15.81
CA VAL A 259 -9.17 -7.26 15.12
C VAL A 259 -10.45 -8.04 14.80
N THR A 260 -10.74 -8.25 13.52
CA THR A 260 -11.97 -8.96 13.10
C THR A 260 -11.79 -10.47 13.13
N ASN A 261 -10.67 -10.95 12.60
CA ASN A 261 -10.37 -12.36 12.42
C ASN A 261 -8.86 -12.55 12.55
N VAL A 262 -8.47 -13.67 13.17
CA VAL A 262 -7.08 -14.13 13.23
C VAL A 262 -7.08 -15.53 12.65
N ASP A 263 -6.38 -15.73 11.54
CA ASP A 263 -6.33 -16.98 10.78
C ASP A 263 -5.10 -17.84 11.16
N VAL A 264 -4.29 -17.41 12.14
CA VAL A 264 -3.05 -18.08 12.58
C VAL A 264 -3.01 -18.34 14.08
N GLN A 265 -2.21 -19.33 14.48
CA GLN A 265 -1.92 -19.63 15.89
C GLN A 265 -0.40 -19.71 16.13
N VAL A 266 0.01 -19.63 17.41
CA VAL A 266 1.41 -19.85 17.78
C VAL A 266 1.81 -21.28 17.40
N GLY A 267 2.91 -21.41 16.65
CA GLY A 267 3.38 -22.66 16.09
C GLY A 267 2.89 -22.96 14.67
N ASP A 268 2.01 -22.12 14.10
CA ASP A 268 1.49 -22.31 12.74
C ASP A 268 2.38 -21.64 11.68
N ILE A 269 2.31 -22.12 10.44
CA ILE A 269 3.04 -21.56 9.28
C ILE A 269 2.01 -20.95 8.31
N PRO A 270 1.76 -19.63 8.37
CA PRO A 270 0.75 -18.98 7.54
C PRO A 270 1.02 -19.12 6.04
N GLN A 271 -0.04 -19.36 5.27
CA GLN A 271 -0.03 -19.38 3.81
C GLN A 271 -0.80 -18.17 3.27
N GLY A 272 -0.29 -16.97 3.52
CA GLY A 272 -0.90 -15.72 3.07
C GLY A 272 -1.56 -14.94 4.19
N ARG A 273 -2.90 -14.96 4.28
CA ARG A 273 -3.65 -14.09 5.20
C ARG A 273 -3.43 -14.51 6.66
N VAL A 274 -3.04 -13.55 7.48
CA VAL A 274 -2.69 -13.75 8.90
C VAL A 274 -3.81 -13.23 9.80
N LEU A 275 -4.21 -11.98 9.57
CA LEU A 275 -5.21 -11.31 10.41
C LEU A 275 -5.93 -10.18 9.65
N GLY A 276 -7.12 -9.81 10.13
CA GLY A 276 -7.90 -8.68 9.63
C GLY A 276 -8.08 -7.60 10.70
N ILE A 277 -7.88 -6.34 10.31
CA ILE A 277 -8.14 -5.17 11.16
C ILE A 277 -9.21 -4.31 10.49
N ALA A 278 -10.20 -3.92 11.28
CA ALA A 278 -11.27 -3.04 10.87
C ALA A 278 -11.23 -1.73 11.67
N ASP A 279 -11.39 -0.61 10.97
CA ASP A 279 -11.53 0.71 11.58
C ASP A 279 -12.94 0.88 12.17
N ASP A 280 -13.03 1.07 13.50
CA ASP A 280 -14.28 1.26 14.24
C ASP A 280 -14.57 2.75 14.56
N SER A 281 -13.81 3.68 13.97
CA SER A 281 -14.05 5.11 14.12
C SER A 281 -15.40 5.52 13.53
N ARG A 282 -15.70 5.02 12.33
CA ARG A 282 -16.95 5.24 11.58
C ARG A 282 -17.49 3.92 11.05
N LEU A 283 -18.77 3.68 11.31
CA LEU A 283 -19.48 2.48 10.91
C LEU A 283 -20.42 2.81 9.74
N LEU A 284 -20.43 1.96 8.73
CA LEU A 284 -21.39 2.02 7.63
C LEU A 284 -22.28 0.79 7.67
N ILE A 285 -23.57 0.98 7.44
CA ILE A 285 -24.50 -0.10 7.20
C ILE A 285 -24.59 -0.28 5.70
N ARG A 286 -24.25 -1.49 5.23
CA ARG A 286 -24.49 -1.90 3.85
C ARG A 286 -25.81 -2.63 3.81
N ALA A 287 -26.81 -2.00 3.21
CA ALA A 287 -28.13 -2.57 3.03
C ALA A 287 -28.40 -2.76 1.54
N SER A 288 -29.32 -3.66 1.21
CA SER A 288 -29.73 -3.90 -0.16
C SER A 288 -31.21 -3.56 -0.30
N VAL A 289 -31.54 -2.62 -1.19
CA VAL A 289 -32.91 -2.11 -1.41
C VAL A 289 -33.44 -2.55 -2.77
N ARG A 290 -34.74 -2.81 -2.90
CA ARG A 290 -35.30 -3.27 -4.18
C ARG A 290 -35.30 -2.14 -5.21
N GLU A 291 -35.23 -2.48 -6.49
CA GLU A 291 -35.28 -1.52 -7.59
C GLU A 291 -36.46 -0.53 -7.50
N ALA A 292 -37.65 -1.02 -7.10
CA ALA A 292 -38.85 -0.20 -6.95
C ALA A 292 -38.71 0.91 -5.90
N ASP A 293 -37.84 0.71 -4.90
CA ASP A 293 -37.68 1.59 -3.75
C ASP A 293 -36.56 2.63 -3.95
N VAL A 294 -35.64 2.38 -4.90
CA VAL A 294 -34.49 3.26 -5.19
C VAL A 294 -34.90 4.70 -5.52
N PRO A 295 -35.94 4.97 -6.36
CA PRO A 295 -36.31 6.34 -6.72
C PRO A 295 -36.81 7.17 -5.52
N ALA A 296 -37.35 6.52 -4.49
CA ALA A 296 -37.86 7.19 -3.29
C ALA A 296 -36.74 7.58 -2.30
N ILE A 297 -35.56 6.96 -2.41
CA ILE A 297 -34.43 7.19 -1.49
C ILE A 297 -33.55 8.32 -2.05
N LYS A 298 -33.41 9.41 -1.29
CA LYS A 298 -32.52 10.53 -1.61
C LYS A 298 -31.27 10.46 -0.74
N GLN A 299 -30.18 11.06 -1.25
CA GLN A 299 -28.97 11.27 -0.46
C GLN A 299 -29.30 12.16 0.75
N ASP A 300 -28.68 11.87 1.89
CA ASP A 300 -28.92 12.53 3.19
C ASP A 300 -30.25 12.22 3.89
N ASN A 301 -31.06 11.27 3.36
CA ASN A 301 -32.25 10.79 4.08
C ASN A 301 -31.88 10.27 5.47
N ARG A 302 -32.68 10.65 6.47
CA ARG A 302 -32.55 10.16 7.84
C ARG A 302 -32.93 8.70 7.90
N VAL A 303 -32.11 7.91 8.59
CA VAL A 303 -32.35 6.49 8.82
C VAL A 303 -32.44 6.26 10.32
N GLU A 304 -33.45 5.51 10.76
CA GLU A 304 -33.47 4.93 12.10
C GLU A 304 -33.19 3.44 11.99
N PHE A 305 -32.35 2.89 12.84
CA PHE A 305 -32.02 1.47 12.77
C PHE A 305 -31.87 0.83 14.13
N THR A 306 -32.12 -0.47 14.17
CA THR A 306 -31.96 -1.31 15.36
C THR A 306 -31.01 -2.46 15.02
N SER A 307 -29.99 -2.66 15.85
CA SER A 307 -29.11 -3.83 15.76
C SER A 307 -29.68 -4.99 16.56
N THR A 308 -29.56 -6.20 16.04
CA THR A 308 -29.93 -7.43 16.78
C THR A 308 -29.13 -7.58 18.07
N ALA A 309 -27.90 -7.06 18.12
CA ALA A 309 -27.03 -7.13 19.28
C ALA A 309 -27.49 -6.22 20.44
N THR A 310 -28.03 -5.04 20.10
CA THR A 310 -28.46 -4.04 21.11
C THR A 310 -29.98 -4.10 21.40
N GLY A 311 -30.72 -4.91 20.66
CA GLY A 311 -32.14 -5.20 20.88
C GLY A 311 -33.05 -4.00 20.63
N LYS A 312 -33.36 -3.25 21.69
CA LYS A 312 -34.38 -2.17 21.68
C LYS A 312 -33.82 -0.76 21.50
N LYS A 313 -32.49 -0.57 21.53
CA LYS A 313 -31.91 0.75 21.32
C LYS A 313 -32.05 1.14 19.84
N LYS A 314 -32.68 2.29 19.59
CA LYS A 314 -32.74 2.91 18.28
C LYS A 314 -31.49 3.76 18.06
N PHE A 315 -30.86 3.59 16.91
CA PHE A 315 -29.74 4.38 16.46
C PHE A 315 -30.13 5.18 15.23
N THR A 316 -29.43 6.30 15.00
CA THR A 316 -29.69 7.18 13.87
C THR A 316 -28.56 7.10 12.84
N GLY A 317 -28.90 7.24 11.57
CA GLY A 317 -27.95 7.27 10.47
C GLY A 317 -28.40 8.18 9.35
N ARG A 318 -27.53 8.34 8.34
CA ARG A 318 -27.82 9.10 7.12
C ARG A 318 -27.37 8.32 5.90
N VAL A 319 -28.18 8.38 4.83
CA VAL A 319 -27.81 7.77 3.55
C VAL A 319 -26.68 8.59 2.92
N THR A 320 -25.49 7.99 2.81
CA THR A 320 -24.34 8.66 2.20
C THR A 320 -24.32 8.46 0.69
N ARG A 321 -24.65 7.24 0.24
CA ARG A 321 -24.59 6.87 -1.18
C ARG A 321 -25.52 5.71 -1.53
N VAL A 322 -26.25 5.87 -2.62
CA VAL A 322 -27.03 4.80 -3.27
C VAL A 322 -26.24 4.34 -4.50
N SER A 323 -25.91 3.06 -4.60
CA SER A 323 -25.16 2.56 -5.77
C SER A 323 -26.09 2.50 -6.98
N PRO A 324 -25.69 3.04 -8.15
CA PRO A 324 -26.52 3.03 -9.37
C PRO A 324 -26.51 1.68 -10.09
N VAL A 325 -25.68 0.73 -9.64
CA VAL A 325 -25.57 -0.62 -10.19
C VAL A 325 -26.32 -1.60 -9.30
N GLY A 326 -27.28 -2.31 -9.88
CA GLY A 326 -28.03 -3.37 -9.19
C GLY A 326 -27.16 -4.61 -9.03
N SER A 327 -27.15 -5.18 -7.81
CA SER A 327 -26.75 -6.55 -7.59
C SER A 327 -27.95 -7.43 -7.93
N THR A 328 -27.82 -8.29 -8.94
CA THR A 328 -28.64 -9.50 -9.00
C THR A 328 -28.30 -10.32 -7.75
N GLY A 329 -29.25 -11.09 -7.20
CA GLY A 329 -29.21 -11.69 -5.85
C GLY A 329 -28.05 -12.65 -5.51
N ALA A 330 -26.94 -12.63 -6.22
CA ALA A 330 -25.68 -13.28 -5.86
C ALA A 330 -24.92 -12.40 -4.84
N SER A 331 -25.37 -12.39 -3.58
CA SER A 331 -24.59 -11.80 -2.49
C SER A 331 -23.33 -12.64 -2.26
N ALA A 332 -22.20 -12.03 -2.59
CA ALA A 332 -20.82 -12.29 -2.16
C ALA A 332 -20.61 -13.38 -1.10
N GLY A 333 -20.43 -14.62 -1.57
CA GLY A 333 -19.57 -15.61 -0.94
C GLY A 333 -18.22 -15.60 -1.66
N SER A 334 -17.15 -15.28 -0.94
CA SER A 334 -15.76 -15.41 -1.41
C SER A 334 -15.46 -16.86 -1.79
N GLY A 335 -14.90 -17.10 -2.98
CA GLY A 335 -14.31 -18.38 -3.33
C GLY A 335 -14.64 -18.81 -4.74
N ALA A 336 -13.62 -18.83 -5.59
CA ALA A 336 -13.66 -19.38 -6.93
C ALA A 336 -14.01 -20.87 -6.90
N GLU A 337 -15.29 -21.24 -7.09
CA GLU A 337 -15.75 -22.59 -7.44
C GLU A 337 -17.28 -22.60 -7.68
N ALA A 338 -17.74 -21.83 -8.67
CA ALA A 338 -19.15 -21.87 -9.10
C ALA A 338 -19.32 -21.93 -10.63
N ALA A 339 -18.33 -22.50 -11.33
CA ALA A 339 -18.41 -22.74 -12.78
C ALA A 339 -18.95 -24.14 -13.16
N ALA A 340 -19.31 -24.99 -12.18
CA ALA A 340 -19.67 -26.40 -12.45
C ALA A 340 -21.14 -26.76 -12.22
N ALA A 341 -22.02 -25.82 -11.85
CA ALA A 341 -23.45 -26.09 -11.63
C ALA A 341 -24.34 -25.26 -12.57
N MET A 342 -24.14 -25.37 -13.90
CA MET A 342 -25.07 -24.84 -14.91
C MET A 342 -25.87 -25.94 -15.64
N SER A 343 -25.98 -27.13 -15.05
CA SER A 343 -26.78 -28.21 -15.65
C SER A 343 -27.64 -28.95 -14.63
N ALA A 344 -28.65 -28.27 -14.10
CA ALA A 344 -29.88 -28.91 -13.66
C ALA A 344 -31.01 -27.87 -13.65
N GLY A 345 -32.00 -28.08 -14.52
CA GLY A 345 -33.18 -27.23 -14.62
C GLY A 345 -33.91 -27.10 -13.28
N GLY A 346 -34.18 -25.86 -12.89
CA GLY A 346 -34.96 -25.51 -11.71
C GLY A 346 -35.54 -24.10 -11.87
N SER A 347 -36.83 -24.09 -12.20
CA SER A 347 -37.86 -23.05 -12.01
C SER A 347 -37.42 -21.61 -11.72
N GLY A 348 -37.88 -20.68 -12.57
CA GLY A 348 -37.63 -19.24 -12.49
C GLY A 348 -37.95 -18.63 -11.12
N GLY A 349 -36.91 -18.35 -10.35
CA GLY A 349 -36.94 -17.35 -9.31
C GLY A 349 -36.70 -15.99 -9.95
N GLY A 350 -37.71 -15.10 -9.92
CA GLY A 350 -37.52 -13.71 -10.32
C GLY A 350 -36.38 -13.12 -9.49
N SER A 351 -35.22 -12.93 -10.12
CA SER A 351 -34.08 -12.27 -9.48
C SER A 351 -34.52 -10.84 -9.19
N SER A 352 -34.98 -10.59 -7.96
CA SER A 352 -35.28 -9.25 -7.51
C SER A 352 -33.97 -8.46 -7.55
N VAL A 353 -33.84 -7.60 -8.56
CA VAL A 353 -32.70 -6.70 -8.71
C VAL A 353 -32.68 -5.82 -7.47
N THR A 354 -31.56 -5.85 -6.75
CA THR A 354 -31.41 -5.16 -5.47
C THR A 354 -30.21 -4.24 -5.55
N PHE A 355 -30.33 -3.02 -5.07
CA PHE A 355 -29.31 -1.98 -5.14
C PHE A 355 -28.65 -1.81 -3.77
N PRO A 356 -27.31 -1.87 -3.68
CA PRO A 356 -26.62 -1.65 -2.42
C PRO A 356 -26.62 -0.16 -2.05
N VAL A 357 -27.09 0.14 -0.84
CA VAL A 357 -27.12 1.46 -0.23
C VAL A 357 -26.16 1.48 0.95
N GLU A 358 -25.37 2.54 1.04
CA GLU A 358 -24.49 2.83 2.17
C GLU A 358 -25.13 3.88 3.07
N ILE A 359 -25.29 3.50 4.34
CA ILE A 359 -25.86 4.36 5.39
C ILE A 359 -24.77 4.55 6.44
N GLU A 360 -24.38 5.79 6.70
CA GLU A 360 -23.43 6.09 7.77
C GLU A 360 -24.16 6.19 9.12
N VAL A 361 -23.58 5.57 10.15
CA VAL A 361 -24.09 5.68 11.52
C VAL A 361 -23.70 7.03 12.12
N THR A 362 -24.68 7.72 12.71
CA THR A 362 -24.51 9.03 13.34
C THR A 362 -25.01 9.00 14.78
N GLY A 363 -24.23 9.54 15.73
CA GLY A 363 -24.57 9.53 17.16
C GLY A 363 -23.81 8.44 17.93
N ASP A 364 -24.48 7.83 18.91
CA ASP A 364 -23.88 6.81 19.77
C ASP A 364 -23.60 5.52 19.01
N LYS A 365 -22.35 5.05 19.09
CA LYS A 365 -21.90 3.80 18.47
C LYS A 365 -21.68 2.68 19.47
N GLU A 366 -21.94 2.94 20.75
CA GLU A 366 -21.75 1.97 21.83
C GLU A 366 -22.71 0.78 21.70
N GLY A 367 -22.15 -0.42 21.69
CA GLY A 367 -22.91 -1.67 21.59
C GLY A 367 -23.24 -2.10 20.15
N LEU A 368 -22.76 -1.37 19.13
CA LEU A 368 -22.78 -1.82 17.75
C LEU A 368 -21.60 -2.76 17.50
N LEU A 369 -21.88 -3.95 16.94
CA LEU A 369 -20.86 -4.94 16.60
C LEU A 369 -20.61 -4.95 15.10
N LEU A 370 -19.34 -4.88 14.71
CA LEU A 370 -18.91 -5.07 13.32
C LEU A 370 -19.35 -6.45 12.82
N GLY A 371 -19.89 -6.51 11.61
CA GLY A 371 -20.49 -7.72 11.03
C GLY A 371 -21.89 -8.04 11.54
N GLY A 372 -22.44 -7.27 12.50
CA GLY A 372 -23.78 -7.48 13.04
C GLY A 372 -24.88 -7.16 12.02
N SER A 373 -25.98 -7.89 12.10
CA SER A 373 -27.18 -7.62 11.30
C SER A 373 -27.97 -6.44 11.85
N VAL A 374 -28.50 -5.62 10.96
CA VAL A 374 -29.26 -4.42 11.29
C VAL A 374 -30.53 -4.38 10.46
N ARG A 375 -31.63 -3.99 11.13
CA ARG A 375 -32.84 -3.53 10.46
C ARG A 375 -32.81 -2.01 10.46
N ALA A 376 -32.74 -1.41 9.28
CA ALA A 376 -32.76 0.02 9.06
C ALA A 376 -34.08 0.44 8.42
N GLU A 377 -34.58 1.59 8.83
CA GLU A 377 -35.81 2.20 8.38
C GLU A 377 -35.44 3.57 7.80
N ILE A 378 -35.47 3.66 6.48
CA ILE A 378 -35.10 4.87 5.74
C ILE A 378 -36.35 5.73 5.62
N ILE A 379 -36.33 6.90 6.22
CA ILE A 379 -37.44 7.85 6.14
C ILE A 379 -37.32 8.59 4.81
N THR A 380 -38.21 8.31 3.87
CA THR A 380 -38.19 8.88 2.52
C THR A 380 -38.99 10.17 2.43
N GLU A 381 -40.11 10.25 3.15
CA GLU A 381 -40.98 11.42 3.22
C GLU A 381 -41.51 11.61 4.65
N GLU A 382 -41.57 12.85 5.12
CA GLU A 382 -42.14 13.21 6.41
C GLU A 382 -43.06 14.41 6.20
N ALA A 383 -44.38 14.20 6.31
CA ALA A 383 -45.37 15.26 6.30
C ALA A 383 -45.73 15.60 7.75
N LYS A 384 -45.27 16.75 8.22
CA LYS A 384 -45.60 17.28 9.55
C LYS A 384 -46.91 18.06 9.47
N ASN A 385 -47.83 17.78 10.40
CA ASN A 385 -49.15 18.43 10.50
C ASN A 385 -50.04 18.24 9.24
N SER A 386 -50.11 17.01 8.71
CA SER A 386 -51.05 16.67 7.63
C SER A 386 -52.28 15.95 8.17
N ILE A 387 -53.42 16.10 7.50
CA ILE A 387 -54.61 15.28 7.79
C ILE A 387 -54.43 13.95 7.07
N ASN A 388 -54.37 12.84 7.80
CA ASN A 388 -54.24 11.53 7.19
C ASN A 388 -55.62 10.95 6.88
N ILE A 389 -55.84 10.52 5.64
CA ILE A 389 -57.04 9.81 5.22
C ILE A 389 -56.66 8.55 4.45
N PRO A 390 -57.43 7.45 4.53
CA PRO A 390 -57.16 6.25 3.76
C PRO A 390 -57.13 6.54 2.26
N ARG A 391 -56.27 5.86 1.53
CA ARG A 391 -56.14 6.01 0.07
C ARG A 391 -57.46 5.75 -0.66
N ASP A 392 -58.27 4.83 -0.16
CA ASP A 392 -59.57 4.47 -0.74
C ASP A 392 -60.58 5.63 -0.69
N ALA A 393 -60.42 6.56 0.24
CA ALA A 393 -61.31 7.71 0.42
C ALA A 393 -61.19 8.77 -0.69
N VAL A 394 -60.10 8.77 -1.46
CA VAL A 394 -59.84 9.75 -2.51
C VAL A 394 -60.27 9.20 -3.87
N TYR A 395 -61.19 9.91 -4.53
CA TYR A 395 -61.66 9.62 -5.89
C TYR A 395 -61.27 10.75 -6.87
N ASP A 396 -61.17 10.45 -8.17
CA ASP A 396 -60.77 11.41 -9.22
C ASP A 396 -59.51 12.24 -8.86
N GLU A 397 -58.47 11.57 -8.36
CA GLU A 397 -57.14 12.09 -7.99
C GLU A 397 -57.08 13.10 -6.82
N ASN A 398 -58.11 13.92 -6.60
CA ASN A 398 -58.12 15.01 -5.61
C ASN A 398 -59.51 15.32 -5.01
N LYS A 399 -60.51 14.46 -5.18
CA LYS A 399 -61.85 14.64 -4.60
C LYS A 399 -62.10 13.65 -3.47
N ILE A 400 -62.79 14.11 -2.44
CA ILE A 400 -63.23 13.27 -1.32
C ILE A 400 -64.72 13.51 -1.05
N LEU A 401 -65.39 12.51 -0.50
CA LEU A 401 -66.74 12.67 0.03
C LEU A 401 -66.64 12.78 1.56
N VAL A 402 -67.17 13.88 2.10
CA VAL A 402 -67.22 14.16 3.53
C VAL A 402 -68.67 14.12 3.97
N LEU A 403 -68.93 13.49 5.11
CA LEU A 403 -70.22 13.54 5.77
C LEU A 403 -70.26 14.80 6.66
N ALA A 404 -70.93 15.85 6.20
CA ALA A 404 -71.18 17.05 6.98
C ALA A 404 -72.28 16.77 8.01
N THR A 405 -71.89 16.64 9.27
CA THR A 405 -72.81 16.51 10.41
C THR A 405 -73.00 17.89 11.08
N GLU A 406 -74.24 18.22 11.45
CA GLU A 406 -74.55 19.51 12.10
C GLU A 406 -73.99 19.58 13.53
N ASN A 407 -73.84 18.42 14.21
CA ASN A 407 -73.17 18.31 15.50
C ASN A 407 -72.15 17.15 15.52
N PRO A 408 -71.03 17.26 16.26
CA PRO A 408 -70.00 16.22 16.39
C PRO A 408 -70.44 14.96 17.16
N GLY A 409 -71.74 14.72 17.27
CA GLY A 409 -72.33 13.50 17.85
C GLY A 409 -73.57 13.00 17.11
N ASP A 410 -73.93 13.61 15.97
CA ASP A 410 -75.07 13.15 15.18
C ASP A 410 -74.64 11.99 14.27
N THR A 411 -75.33 10.86 14.43
CA THR A 411 -75.22 9.67 13.59
C THR A 411 -75.87 9.85 12.22
N SER A 412 -76.12 11.09 11.77
CA SER A 412 -76.67 11.40 10.46
C SER A 412 -76.09 12.71 9.93
N GLY A 413 -75.58 12.70 8.70
CA GLY A 413 -75.07 13.90 8.03
C GLY A 413 -75.38 13.89 6.54
N VAL A 414 -75.15 15.03 5.90
CA VAL A 414 -75.28 15.20 4.45
C VAL A 414 -73.95 14.88 3.80
N VAL A 415 -73.97 14.07 2.74
CA VAL A 415 -72.76 13.77 1.96
C VAL A 415 -72.43 14.96 1.06
N GLU A 416 -71.30 15.62 1.32
CA GLU A 416 -70.73 16.71 0.54
C GLU A 416 -69.48 16.25 -0.22
N GLU A 417 -69.36 16.66 -1.48
CA GLU A 417 -68.11 16.51 -2.24
C GLU A 417 -67.20 17.70 -1.90
N ARG A 418 -65.94 17.41 -1.52
CA ARG A 418 -64.91 18.41 -1.26
C ARG A 418 -63.67 18.14 -2.08
N THR A 419 -63.01 19.21 -2.50
CA THR A 419 -61.72 19.12 -3.20
C THR A 419 -60.58 19.24 -2.20
N VAL A 420 -59.62 18.32 -2.27
CA VAL A 420 -58.43 18.29 -1.42
C VAL A 420 -57.15 18.29 -2.23
N LYS A 421 -56.09 18.85 -1.64
CA LYS A 421 -54.75 18.82 -2.18
C LYS A 421 -53.96 17.72 -1.48
N THR A 422 -53.77 16.62 -2.20
CA THR A 422 -53.01 15.46 -1.70
C THR A 422 -51.50 15.75 -1.73
N GLY A 423 -50.80 15.33 -0.68
CA GLY A 423 -49.36 15.44 -0.47
C GLY A 423 -48.69 14.07 -0.51
N ALA A 424 -47.91 13.74 0.53
CA ALA A 424 -47.26 12.43 0.66
C ALA A 424 -48.28 11.29 0.61
N LYS A 425 -47.96 10.22 -0.11
CA LYS A 425 -48.84 9.05 -0.31
C LYS A 425 -48.11 7.79 0.12
N ASN A 426 -48.74 7.02 1.01
CA ASN A 426 -48.32 5.69 1.42
C ASN A 426 -49.28 4.64 0.83
N ASP A 427 -48.96 3.36 1.00
CA ASP A 427 -49.79 2.26 0.47
C ASP A 427 -51.20 2.21 1.07
N VAL A 428 -51.35 2.67 2.31
CA VAL A 428 -52.62 2.64 3.07
C VAL A 428 -53.30 4.01 3.09
N ASP A 429 -52.50 5.08 3.06
CA ASP A 429 -52.86 6.39 3.60
C ASP A 429 -52.35 7.53 2.73
N VAL A 430 -53.11 8.63 2.64
CA VAL A 430 -52.77 9.83 1.87
C VAL A 430 -52.80 11.05 2.80
N ALA A 431 -51.67 11.75 2.86
CA ALA A 431 -51.60 13.02 3.58
C ALA A 431 -52.30 14.12 2.77
N VAL A 432 -53.31 14.74 3.35
CA VAL A 432 -53.93 15.97 2.82
C VAL A 432 -53.20 17.16 3.41
N THR A 433 -52.55 17.94 2.53
CA THR A 433 -51.70 19.10 2.92
C THR A 433 -52.44 20.44 2.76
N GLY A 434 -53.66 20.42 2.23
CA GLY A 434 -54.54 21.57 2.10
C GLY A 434 -55.83 21.21 1.36
N GLY A 435 -56.82 22.09 1.38
CA GLY A 435 -58.13 21.86 0.77
C GLY A 435 -59.26 22.26 1.72
N GLU A 436 -60.46 21.78 1.42
CA GLU A 436 -61.67 22.07 2.22
C GLU A 436 -61.89 21.07 3.37
N LEU A 437 -60.94 20.16 3.60
CA LEU A 437 -60.98 19.18 4.69
C LEU A 437 -60.45 19.80 5.99
N LYS A 438 -61.23 19.70 7.06
CA LYS A 438 -60.84 20.17 8.40
C LYS A 438 -60.58 18.99 9.34
N PRO A 439 -59.73 19.17 10.36
CA PRO A 439 -59.61 18.19 11.46
C PRO A 439 -60.97 17.98 12.13
N GLY A 440 -61.38 16.73 12.31
CA GLY A 440 -62.68 16.32 12.85
C GLY A 440 -63.78 16.09 11.80
N ASP A 441 -63.52 16.24 10.50
CA ASP A 441 -64.48 15.89 9.45
C ASP A 441 -64.56 14.36 9.23
N ILE A 442 -65.76 13.84 8.99
CA ILE A 442 -65.98 12.41 8.74
C ILE A 442 -65.83 12.14 7.23
N VAL A 443 -64.74 11.51 6.84
CA VAL A 443 -64.41 11.19 5.44
C VAL A 443 -64.93 9.79 5.09
N ILE A 444 -65.50 9.62 3.90
CA ILE A 444 -66.09 8.36 3.45
C ILE A 444 -65.03 7.55 2.68
N ASN A 445 -64.70 6.34 3.16
CA ASN A 445 -63.62 5.51 2.62
C ASN A 445 -63.97 4.84 1.28
N TRP A 446 -65.25 4.62 0.99
CA TRP A 446 -65.70 3.94 -0.24
C TRP A 446 -66.62 4.85 -1.05
N PRO A 447 -66.09 5.91 -1.69
CA PRO A 447 -66.90 6.92 -2.34
C PRO A 447 -67.79 6.35 -3.45
N GLU A 448 -67.36 5.27 -4.11
CA GLU A 448 -68.12 4.58 -5.16
C GLU A 448 -69.50 4.09 -4.71
N ASN A 449 -69.63 3.67 -3.44
CA ASN A 449 -70.89 3.18 -2.88
C ASN A 449 -71.85 4.31 -2.49
N PHE A 450 -71.39 5.56 -2.49
CA PHE A 450 -72.13 6.74 -2.03
C PHE A 450 -72.21 7.87 -3.07
N LYS A 451 -71.66 7.68 -4.28
CA LYS A 451 -71.76 8.64 -5.42
C LYS A 451 -73.20 8.97 -5.81
N ASP A 452 -74.10 7.99 -5.77
CA ASP A 452 -75.51 8.20 -6.11
C ASP A 452 -76.31 8.88 -4.98
N LYS A 453 -75.63 9.23 -3.88
CA LYS A 453 -76.20 9.75 -2.63
C LYS A 453 -75.62 11.11 -2.22
N VAL A 454 -74.87 11.77 -3.10
CA VAL A 454 -74.39 13.14 -2.89
C VAL A 454 -75.60 14.06 -2.67
N GLY A 455 -75.62 14.79 -1.54
CA GLY A 455 -76.77 15.61 -1.11
C GLY A 455 -77.89 14.88 -0.37
N SER A 456 -77.76 13.57 -0.10
CA SER A 456 -78.73 12.81 0.71
C SER A 456 -78.22 12.56 2.14
N THR A 457 -79.15 12.51 3.10
CA THR A 457 -78.82 12.23 4.50
C THR A 457 -78.48 10.76 4.67
N VAL A 458 -77.26 10.46 5.12
CA VAL A 458 -76.81 9.09 5.42
C VAL A 458 -76.65 8.94 6.93
N LYS A 459 -77.24 7.87 7.49
CA LYS A 459 -77.05 7.49 8.88
C LYS A 459 -75.83 6.59 9.07
N VAL A 460 -75.00 6.91 10.05
CA VAL A 460 -73.94 6.06 10.60
C VAL A 460 -74.60 5.11 11.59
N ASN A 461 -74.74 3.85 11.19
CA ASN A 461 -75.25 2.76 12.02
C ASN A 461 -74.06 1.94 12.50
N ASP A 462 -73.28 2.53 13.41
CA ASP A 462 -72.09 1.91 13.99
C ASP A 462 -72.24 1.92 15.52
N GLU A 463 -72.11 0.76 16.14
CA GLU A 463 -72.15 0.58 17.60
C GLU A 463 -70.87 1.06 18.29
N ASN A 464 -69.77 1.23 17.53
CA ASN A 464 -68.46 1.72 17.99
C ASN A 464 -68.20 3.18 17.58
N PHE A 465 -69.19 3.92 17.08
CA PHE A 465 -69.03 5.34 16.78
C PHE A 465 -68.83 6.12 18.09
N ASP A 466 -67.60 6.59 18.31
CA ASP A 466 -67.26 7.41 19.46
C ASP A 466 -67.31 8.90 19.09
N PRO A 467 -68.33 9.65 19.53
CA PRO A 467 -68.45 11.08 19.27
C PRO A 467 -67.36 11.91 19.98
N GLU A 468 -66.63 11.35 20.95
CA GLU A 468 -65.49 12.01 21.56
C GLU A 468 -64.28 12.06 20.62
N GLN A 469 -64.08 11.07 19.73
CA GLN A 469 -62.99 11.10 18.74
C GLN A 469 -63.19 12.20 17.68
N VAL A 470 -64.44 12.49 17.32
CA VAL A 470 -64.80 13.57 16.40
C VAL A 470 -64.54 14.94 17.04
N LYS A 471 -64.78 15.07 18.36
CA LYS A 471 -64.46 16.29 19.12
C LYS A 471 -62.96 16.43 19.37
N ASP A 472 -62.28 15.36 19.77
CA ASP A 472 -60.85 15.34 20.03
C ASP A 472 -60.03 15.63 18.77
N ALA A 473 -60.45 15.15 17.60
CA ALA A 473 -59.84 15.48 16.31
C ALA A 473 -60.07 16.95 15.91
N LYS A 474 -61.14 17.59 16.41
CA LYS A 474 -61.50 18.99 16.16
C LYS A 474 -60.83 19.95 17.15
N ASP A 475 -60.55 19.49 18.37
CA ASP A 475 -59.98 20.27 19.48
C ASP A 475 -58.46 20.07 19.67
N LYS A 476 -57.84 19.02 19.11
CA LYS A 476 -56.37 18.80 19.18
C LYS A 476 -55.60 19.84 18.36
N LYS A 477 -55.10 20.87 19.05
CA LYS A 477 -53.90 21.64 18.69
C LYS A 477 -52.64 20.78 18.90
N PRO A 478 -51.52 21.01 18.19
CA PRO A 478 -50.42 20.06 18.11
C PRO A 478 -49.65 20.05 19.43
N THR A 479 -49.67 18.92 20.13
CA THR A 479 -48.70 18.64 21.19
C THR A 479 -47.87 17.45 20.75
N GLY A 480 -46.65 17.73 20.32
CA GLY A 480 -45.63 16.72 20.15
C GLY A 480 -45.31 16.02 21.47
N SER A 481 -45.05 14.73 21.39
CA SER A 481 -43.98 14.01 22.10
C SER A 481 -44.32 12.52 22.06
N ALA A 482 -43.43 11.75 21.45
CA ALA A 482 -43.40 10.31 21.56
C ALA A 482 -43.21 9.86 23.02
N ALA A 483 -43.88 8.76 23.42
CA ALA A 483 -43.31 7.73 24.31
C ALA A 483 -44.21 6.46 24.32
N PRO A 484 -43.66 5.28 24.64
CA PRO A 484 -43.94 4.04 23.94
C PRO A 484 -44.97 3.12 24.62
N THR A 485 -45.73 2.38 23.83
CA THR A 485 -46.62 1.31 24.31
C THR A 485 -45.83 0.03 24.60
N THR A 486 -45.79 -0.36 25.87
CA THR A 486 -45.51 -1.74 26.30
C THR A 486 -46.76 -2.61 26.11
N PRO A 487 -46.66 -3.87 25.65
CA PRO A 487 -47.82 -4.74 25.54
C PRO A 487 -48.17 -5.32 26.92
N ALA A 488 -49.38 -5.05 27.40
CA ALA A 488 -49.93 -5.68 28.59
C ALA A 488 -50.62 -7.00 28.21
N THR A 489 -50.10 -8.09 28.75
CA THR A 489 -50.58 -9.46 28.60
C THR A 489 -51.88 -9.68 29.38
N SER A 490 -52.80 -10.39 28.72
CA SER A 490 -53.95 -11.11 29.27
C SER A 490 -53.74 -11.72 30.66
N SER A 491 -54.69 -11.52 31.58
CA SER A 491 -55.09 -12.56 32.53
C SER A 491 -56.47 -12.28 33.13
N ALA A 492 -57.40 -13.18 32.83
CA ALA A 492 -58.75 -13.24 33.37
C ALA A 492 -58.73 -13.78 34.81
N ALA A 493 -59.46 -13.11 35.70
CA ALA A 493 -59.83 -13.65 37.00
C ALA A 493 -61.01 -14.65 36.86
N PRO A 494 -61.07 -15.67 37.73
CA PRO A 494 -62.36 -16.01 38.31
C PRO A 494 -62.33 -16.07 39.84
N LYS A 495 -63.51 -15.77 40.40
CA LYS A 495 -63.90 -15.82 41.81
C LYS A 495 -63.59 -17.17 42.46
N SER A 496 -63.11 -17.16 43.70
CA SER A 496 -63.48 -18.17 44.70
C SER A 496 -63.20 -17.68 46.13
N SER A 497 -64.04 -18.17 47.02
CA SER A 497 -64.27 -17.88 48.43
C SER A 497 -63.09 -18.08 49.39
N ALA A 498 -63.07 -17.27 50.45
CA ALA A 498 -62.48 -17.56 51.78
C ALA A 498 -63.02 -18.91 52.34
N PRO A 499 -62.41 -19.58 53.38
CA PRO A 499 -61.71 -18.95 54.52
C PRO A 499 -60.54 -19.72 55.19
N ALA A 500 -59.95 -19.05 56.19
CA ALA A 500 -59.41 -19.54 57.46
C ALA A 500 -58.05 -20.28 57.55
N GLU A 501 -57.45 -20.12 58.74
CA GLU A 501 -56.32 -20.87 59.36
C GLU A 501 -54.91 -20.57 58.84
N LYS A 502 -53.83 -20.58 59.64
CA LYS A 502 -53.50 -20.47 61.07
C LYS A 502 -51.97 -20.64 61.10
N GLU A 503 -51.28 -19.90 61.97
CA GLU A 503 -49.95 -20.20 62.55
C GLU A 503 -48.71 -20.46 61.64
N GLY A 504 -47.58 -19.88 62.06
CA GLY A 504 -46.24 -20.17 61.56
C GLY A 504 -45.31 -18.99 61.74
#